data_AF-A0A4U0RYG1-F1
#
_entry.id   AF-A0A4U0RYG1-F1
#
_cell.length_a   1.000
_cell.length_b   1.000
_cell.length_c   1.000
_cell.angle_alpha   90.00
_cell.angle_beta   90.00
_cell.angle_gamma   90.00
#
_symmetry.space_group_name_H-M   'P 1'
#
loop_
_entity.id
_entity.type
_entity.pdbx_description
1 polymer ?
#
loop_
_entity_poly.entity_id
_entity_poly.type
_entity_poly.pdbx_seq_one_letter_code
_entity_poly.pdbx_strand_id
1 'polypeptide(L)' 'MRSIPPACLRCRPLPVRRVMISESAAGRLGTAEDIAAAADFLTGPHPTFITGTDLLVDGGVVAAQRNGRVNLGQG' A
#
# COMPACT_ATOMS: atom_id res chain seq x y z
N MET A 1 12.13 -16.68 5.31
CA MET A 1 11.65 -16.66 3.91
C MET A 1 10.93 -17.96 3.58
N ARG A 2 9.59 -18.02 3.68
CA ARG A 2 8.80 -19.11 3.05
C ARG A 2 7.98 -18.48 1.93
N SER A 3 8.08 -19.08 0.75
CA SER A 3 7.45 -18.66 -0.50
C SER A 3 5.95 -18.42 -0.36
N ILE A 4 5.46 -17.29 -0.85
CA ILE A 4 4.03 -17.02 -1.02
C ILE A 4 3.48 -18.06 -2.02
N PRO A 5 2.40 -18.80 -1.69
CA PRO A 5 1.88 -19.87 -2.55
C PRO A 5 1.33 -19.32 -3.88
N PRO A 6 1.38 -20.11 -4.98
CA PRO A 6 1.05 -19.68 -6.33
C PRO A 6 -0.41 -19.25 -6.56
N ALA A 7 -1.29 -19.38 -5.57
CA ALA A 7 -2.66 -18.87 -5.63
C ALA A 7 -2.73 -17.32 -5.67
N CYS A 8 -1.69 -16.60 -5.22
CA CYS A 8 -1.63 -15.14 -5.34
C CYS A 8 -1.35 -14.66 -6.78
N LEU A 9 -0.81 -15.50 -7.68
CA LEU A 9 -0.42 -15.10 -9.04
C LEU A 9 -1.59 -14.98 -10.04
N ARG A 10 -2.82 -15.34 -9.64
CA ARG A 10 -4.03 -15.23 -10.48
C ARG A 10 -5.07 -14.24 -9.93
N CYS A 11 -4.62 -13.19 -9.24
CA CYS A 11 -5.48 -12.08 -8.86
C CYS A 11 -5.87 -11.26 -10.12
N ARG A 12 -6.82 -11.77 -10.91
CA ARG A 12 -7.48 -11.01 -11.98
C ARG A 12 -7.99 -9.71 -11.35
N PRO A 13 -7.60 -8.52 -11.83
CA PRO A 13 -7.98 -7.29 -11.16
C PRO A 13 -9.49 -7.15 -11.17
N LEU A 14 -10.08 -7.16 -9.97
CA LEU A 14 -11.40 -6.60 -9.76
C LEU A 14 -11.38 -5.14 -10.25
N PRO A 15 -12.48 -4.61 -10.81
CA PRO A 15 -12.53 -3.24 -11.32
C PRO A 15 -11.98 -2.23 -10.31
N VAL A 16 -12.30 -2.44 -9.03
CA VAL A 16 -11.83 -1.63 -7.89
C VAL A 16 -10.31 -1.57 -7.75
N ARG A 17 -9.59 -2.67 -8.01
CA ARG A 17 -8.11 -2.69 -7.94
C ARG A 17 -7.47 -1.81 -9.00
N ARG A 18 -8.06 -1.77 -10.19
CA ARG A 18 -7.50 -0.98 -11.29
C ARG A 18 -7.67 0.53 -11.02
N VAL A 19 -8.82 0.92 -10.46
CA VAL A 19 -9.08 2.30 -10.02
C VAL A 19 -8.12 2.69 -8.89
N MET A 20 -7.93 1.85 -7.88
CA MET A 20 -6.98 2.15 -6.80
C MET A 20 -5.57 2.38 -7.34
N ILE A 21 -5.11 1.58 -8.31
CA ILE A 21 -3.78 1.75 -8.91
C ILE A 21 -3.71 3.06 -9.73
N SER A 22 -4.69 3.35 -10.59
CA SER A 22 -4.65 4.55 -11.45
C SER A 22 -4.69 5.86 -10.67
N GLU A 23 -5.46 5.89 -9.58
CA GLU A 23 -5.64 7.11 -8.79
C GLU A 23 -4.60 7.28 -7.67
N SER A 24 -3.86 6.20 -7.33
CA SER A 24 -2.74 6.29 -6.39
C SER A 24 -1.62 7.15 -6.95
N ALA A 25 -0.93 7.88 -6.09
CA ALA A 25 0.24 8.68 -6.49
C ALA A 25 1.37 7.81 -7.07
N ALA A 26 1.51 6.57 -6.58
CA ALA A 26 2.53 5.64 -7.05
C ALA A 26 2.22 5.01 -8.42
N GLY A 27 0.94 4.95 -8.83
CA GLY A 27 0.54 4.42 -10.15
C GLY A 27 0.85 2.93 -10.38
N ARG A 28 1.22 2.18 -9.33
CA ARG A 28 1.61 0.77 -9.41
C ARG A 28 1.11 -0.02 -8.20
N LEU A 29 1.13 -1.34 -8.32
CA LEU A 29 0.92 -2.20 -7.17
C LEU A 29 2.14 -2.12 -6.22
N GLY A 30 1.86 -2.09 -4.92
CA GLY A 30 2.87 -2.30 -3.89
C GLY A 30 3.52 -3.69 -4.00
N THR A 31 4.77 -3.76 -3.58
CA THR A 31 5.59 -4.97 -3.51
C THR A 31 5.90 -5.30 -2.05
N ALA A 32 6.38 -6.51 -1.77
CA ALA A 32 6.77 -6.87 -0.40
C ALA A 32 7.95 -6.02 0.08
N GLU A 33 8.81 -5.62 -0.87
CA GLU A 33 9.99 -4.79 -0.68
C GLU A 33 9.61 -3.38 -0.19
N ASP A 34 8.47 -2.83 -0.62
CA ASP A 34 7.99 -1.52 -0.15
C ASP A 34 7.70 -1.53 1.36
N ILE A 35 7.10 -2.61 1.87
CA ILE A 35 6.85 -2.78 3.31
C ILE A 35 8.15 -3.07 4.05
N ALA A 36 9.02 -3.90 3.48
CA ALA A 36 10.31 -4.23 4.09
C ALA A 36 11.19 -2.98 4.26
N ALA A 37 11.23 -2.10 3.26
CA ALA A 37 11.98 -0.84 3.34
C ALA A 37 11.40 0.11 4.40
N ALA A 38 10.08 0.19 4.53
CA ALA A 38 9.44 0.99 5.59
C ALA A 38 9.75 0.43 6.99
N ALA A 39 9.71 -0.90 7.15
CA ALA A 39 10.09 -1.56 8.39
C ALA A 39 11.57 -1.34 8.73
N ASP A 40 12.46 -1.48 7.75
CA ASP A 40 13.90 -1.23 7.91
C ASP A 40 14.16 0.20 8.40
N PHE A 41 13.50 1.19 7.79
CA PHE A 41 13.54 2.57 8.27
C PHE A 41 13.08 2.71 9.73
N LEU A 42 11.95 2.09 10.10
CA LEU A 42 11.40 2.16 11.46
C LEU A 42 12.22 1.41 12.51
N THR A 43 13.02 0.43 12.11
CA THR A 43 13.94 -0.29 13.01
C THR A 43 15.38 0.24 12.96
N GLY A 44 15.66 1.14 12.02
CA GLY A 44 16.97 1.75 11.81
C GLY A 44 17.26 2.89 12.80
N PRO A 45 18.33 3.67 12.55
CA PRO A 45 18.76 4.74 13.44
C PRO A 45 17.97 6.05 13.27
N HIS A 46 17.15 6.17 12.23
CA HIS A 46 16.48 7.42 11.84
C HIS A 46 15.13 7.77 12.53
N PRO A 47 14.30 6.83 12.99
CA PRO A 47 12.96 7.13 13.49
C PRO A 47 13.00 7.54 14.97
N THR A 48 13.82 8.54 15.31
CA THR A 48 14.14 8.93 16.70
C THR A 48 12.95 9.48 17.50
N PHE A 49 11.84 9.82 16.83
CA PHE A 49 10.64 10.37 17.46
C PHE A 49 9.34 9.84 16.84
N ILE A 50 9.39 8.68 16.17
CA ILE A 50 8.21 8.07 15.53
C ILE A 50 7.82 6.84 16.35
N THR A 51 6.67 6.92 17.04
CA THR A 51 6.11 5.82 17.84
C THR A 51 4.59 5.98 17.96
N GLY A 52 3.88 4.89 18.27
CA GLY A 52 2.43 4.91 18.52
C GLY A 52 1.59 5.33 17.30
N THR A 53 2.06 5.06 16.08
CA THR A 53 1.41 5.49 14.84
C THR A 53 1.26 4.35 13.84
N ASP A 54 0.19 4.40 13.06
CA ASP A 54 -0.02 3.52 11.91
C ASP A 54 0.59 4.16 10.66
N LEU A 55 1.67 3.56 10.14
CA LEU A 55 2.31 4.02 8.91
C LEU A 55 1.64 3.37 7.69
N LEU A 56 0.89 4.16 6.92
CA LEU A 56 0.33 3.72 5.64
C LEU A 56 1.43 3.62 4.58
N VAL A 57 1.60 2.44 3.99
CA VAL A 57 2.52 2.16 2.89
C VAL A 57 1.72 1.62 1.70
N ASP A 58 0.87 2.47 1.14
CA ASP A 58 -0.16 2.09 0.16
C ASP A 58 0.00 2.77 -1.21
N GLY A 59 1.09 3.52 -1.43
CA GLY A 59 1.30 4.29 -2.66
C GLY A 59 0.36 5.48 -2.83
N GLY A 60 -0.37 5.88 -1.78
CA GLY A 60 -1.27 7.03 -1.78
C GLY A 60 -2.73 6.71 -2.10
N VAL A 61 -3.14 5.43 -2.03
CA VAL A 61 -4.54 5.02 -2.28
C VAL A 61 -5.50 5.64 -1.26
N VAL A 62 -5.17 5.59 0.03
CA VAL A 62 -6.01 6.18 1.10
C VAL A 62 -6.07 7.70 0.96
N ALA A 63 -4.97 8.35 0.57
CA ALA A 63 -4.97 9.78 0.29
C ALA A 63 -5.90 10.11 -0.90
N ALA A 64 -5.84 9.31 -1.98
CA ALA A 64 -6.72 9.41 -3.14
C ALA A 64 -8.20 9.12 -2.80
N GLN A 65 -8.46 8.24 -1.82
CA GLN A 65 -9.82 8.04 -1.32
C GLN A 65 -10.31 9.26 -0.53
N ARG A 66 -9.49 9.77 0.40
CA ARG A 66 -9.85 10.91 1.27
C ARG A 66 -10.07 12.21 0.50
N ASN A 67 -9.41 12.39 -0.64
CA ASN A 67 -9.59 13.55 -1.51
C ASN A 67 -10.66 13.34 -2.61
N GLY A 68 -11.39 12.21 -2.58
CA GLY A 68 -12.48 11.93 -3.51
C GLY A 68 -12.07 11.44 -4.90
N ARG A 69 -10.79 11.17 -5.15
CA ARG A 69 -10.32 10.58 -6.43
C ARG A 69 -10.68 9.10 -6.56
N VAL A 70 -10.70 8.36 -5.45
CA VAL A 70 -11.18 6.98 -5.40
C VAL A 70 -12.50 6.91 -4.63
N ASN A 71 -13.60 6.67 -5.33
CA ASN A 71 -14.91 6.48 -4.71
C ASN A 71 -15.20 4.98 -4.48
N LEU A 72 -14.60 4.44 -3.43
CA LEU A 72 -14.85 3.06 -2.97
C LEU A 72 -16.13 3.04 -2.12
N GLY A 73 -17.30 3.26 -2.74
CA GLY A 73 -18.63 3.16 -2.11
C GLY A 73 -18.65 3.44 -0.61
N GLN A 74 -18.62 4.72 -0.24
CA GLN A 74 -18.88 5.08 1.16
C GLN A 74 -20.32 4.66 1.48
N GLY A 75 -20.46 3.74 2.45
CA GLY A 75 -21.76 3.45 3.05
C GLY A 75 -22.32 4.65 3.78
#